data_AF-A0A2E2RNK4-F1
#
_entry.id   AF-A0A2E2RNK4-F1
#
_cell.length_a   1.000
_cell.length_b   1.000
_cell.length_c   1.000
_cell.angle_alpha   90.00
_cell.angle_beta   90.00
_cell.angle_gamma   90.00
#
_symmetry.space_group_name_H-M   'P 1'
#
loop_
_entity.id
_entity.type
_entity.pdbx_description
1 polymer ?
#
loop_
_entity_poly.entity_id
_entity_poly.type
_entity_poly.pdbx_seq_one_letter_code
_entity_poly.pdbx_strand_id
1 'polypeptide(L)'
;MPHSGGARRPRHAGLSRHRRGAGQDDPRRLPRDLRGGRPYADNGRARALQCASGQIHRFAGGNVVSNSVPFNLDPPGTYIYDGPASTRGYKLTKFGLSLRNPENRKTFLADEAGYMTEFGLSEDEIAMVRARDWTGLIKAGGHLQSMLKVAATVGENLWHIGAHNAGMSAEELQALCPRKVTALPGGDD
;
A
#
# COMPACT_ATOMS: atom_id res chain seq x y z
N MET A 1 52.90 -66.15 13.73
CA MET A 1 53.60 -66.58 12.50
C MET A 1 52.73 -67.61 11.80
N PRO A 2 52.66 -67.66 10.47
CA PRO A 2 52.56 -66.57 9.50
C PRO A 2 51.05 -66.45 9.09
N HIS A 3 50.57 -66.08 7.89
CA HIS A 3 51.16 -65.41 6.71
C HIS A 3 50.16 -64.40 6.11
N SER A 4 50.70 -63.45 5.37
CA SER A 4 50.07 -62.43 4.52
C SER A 4 49.34 -62.92 3.25
N GLY A 5 48.27 -62.24 2.85
CA GLY A 5 47.69 -62.31 1.50
C GLY A 5 47.29 -60.93 0.95
N GLY A 6 48.19 -60.26 0.23
CA GLY A 6 47.96 -58.91 -0.32
C GLY A 6 48.45 -58.78 -1.77
N ALA A 7 47.50 -58.68 -2.72
CA ALA A 7 47.80 -58.63 -4.15
C ALA A 7 48.43 -57.28 -4.59
N ARG A 8 49.25 -57.32 -5.65
CA ARG A 8 49.96 -56.13 -6.18
C ARG A 8 49.31 -55.63 -7.47
N ARG A 9 49.01 -54.31 -7.50
CA ARG A 9 49.14 -53.31 -8.60
C ARG A 9 48.89 -53.74 -10.06
N PRO A 10 48.35 -52.81 -10.86
CA PRO A 10 49.25 -52.15 -11.84
C PRO A 10 49.39 -50.64 -11.62
N ARG A 11 50.27 -50.00 -12.42
CA ARG A 11 50.41 -48.54 -12.53
C ARG A 11 49.93 -48.12 -13.92
N HIS A 12 49.23 -46.99 -14.04
CA HIS A 12 49.21 -46.21 -15.27
C HIS A 12 49.43 -44.73 -14.95
N ALA A 13 50.15 -44.04 -15.84
CA ALA A 13 50.39 -42.61 -15.76
C ALA A 13 49.51 -41.88 -16.78
N GLY A 14 49.06 -40.67 -16.45
CA GLY A 14 48.25 -39.84 -17.33
C GLY A 14 48.20 -38.40 -16.84
N LEU A 15 48.83 -37.50 -17.59
CA LEU A 15 48.77 -36.05 -17.37
C LEU A 15 47.51 -35.50 -18.04
N SER A 16 46.73 -34.69 -17.32
CA SER A 16 46.13 -33.45 -17.87
C SER A 16 45.42 -32.64 -16.79
N ARG A 17 45.62 -31.32 -16.81
CA ARG A 17 44.79 -30.36 -16.06
C ARG A 17 43.64 -29.91 -16.96
N HIS A 18 42.38 -30.15 -16.58
CA HIS A 18 41.26 -29.41 -17.19
C HIS A 18 40.22 -28.94 -16.16
N ARG A 19 39.42 -27.96 -16.59
CA ARG A 19 38.65 -27.04 -15.75
C ARG A 19 37.49 -27.72 -15.01
N ARG A 20 37.08 -27.10 -13.90
CA ARG A 20 35.82 -27.41 -13.19
C ARG A 20 34.64 -27.22 -14.16
N GLY A 21 33.71 -28.18 -14.19
CA GLY A 21 32.44 -28.05 -14.91
C GLY A 21 31.54 -26.97 -14.28
N ALA A 22 30.57 -26.48 -15.05
CA ALA A 22 29.61 -25.48 -14.59
C ALA A 22 28.66 -26.03 -13.52
N GLY A 23 28.26 -25.18 -12.58
CA GLY A 23 27.14 -25.48 -11.68
C GLY A 23 25.81 -25.28 -12.41
N GLN A 24 24.78 -26.00 -11.97
CA GLN A 24 23.40 -25.85 -12.45
C GLN A 24 22.83 -24.50 -12.00
N ASP A 25 22.02 -23.85 -12.83
CA ASP A 25 21.40 -22.57 -12.52
C ASP A 25 20.21 -22.73 -11.56
N ASP A 26 20.27 -22.08 -10.40
CA ASP A 26 19.14 -21.95 -9.46
C ASP A 26 18.13 -20.94 -10.04
N PRO A 27 16.87 -21.32 -10.33
CA PRO A 27 15.87 -20.42 -10.91
C PRO A 27 15.48 -19.24 -10.00
N ARG A 28 15.93 -19.20 -8.74
CA ARG A 28 15.76 -18.04 -7.84
C ARG A 28 16.94 -17.07 -7.87
N ARG A 29 18.02 -17.36 -8.60
CA ARG A 29 19.09 -16.39 -8.85
C ARG A 29 18.67 -15.42 -9.94
N LEU A 30 18.37 -14.18 -9.54
CA LEU A 30 18.32 -13.04 -10.47
C LEU A 30 19.59 -13.02 -11.36
N PRO A 31 19.49 -12.58 -12.64
CA PRO A 31 20.63 -12.48 -13.54
C PRO A 31 21.63 -11.39 -13.13
N ARG A 32 22.77 -11.31 -13.83
CA ARG A 32 23.97 -10.55 -13.38
C ARG A 32 23.90 -9.04 -13.66
N ASP A 33 23.15 -8.67 -14.67
CA ASP A 33 22.73 -7.31 -15.05
C ASP A 33 21.86 -6.64 -13.97
N LEU A 34 20.87 -7.35 -13.42
CA LEU A 34 19.96 -6.83 -12.38
C LEU A 34 20.61 -6.68 -10.99
N ARG A 35 21.90 -6.97 -10.83
CA ARG A 35 22.66 -6.81 -9.57
C ARG A 35 23.43 -5.49 -9.46
N GLY A 36 23.26 -4.57 -10.40
CA GLY A 36 24.06 -3.33 -10.50
C GLY A 36 23.26 -2.09 -10.87
N GLY A 37 22.19 -1.78 -10.13
CA GLY A 37 21.55 -0.46 -10.24
C GLY A 37 22.55 0.64 -9.88
N ARG A 38 22.68 1.68 -10.72
CA ARG A 38 23.48 2.86 -10.40
C ARG A 38 22.85 3.55 -9.18
N PRO A 39 23.61 3.96 -8.15
CA PRO A 39 23.04 4.73 -7.05
C PRO A 39 22.41 6.02 -7.58
N TYR A 40 21.27 6.39 -7.00
CA TYR A 40 20.56 7.62 -7.33
C TYR A 40 21.49 8.83 -7.08
N ALA A 41 21.59 9.73 -8.05
CA ALA A 41 22.51 10.87 -7.97
C ALA A 41 21.95 11.92 -7.00
N ASP A 42 22.44 11.90 -5.76
CA ASP A 42 22.17 12.96 -4.79
C ASP A 42 22.88 14.25 -5.19
N ASN A 43 22.12 15.18 -5.77
CA ASN A 43 22.58 16.53 -6.08
C ASN A 43 22.44 17.50 -4.88
N GLY A 44 22.03 17.01 -3.70
CA GLY A 44 22.09 17.73 -2.44
C GLY A 44 23.53 17.90 -1.97
N ARG A 45 24.01 19.14 -1.89
CA ARG A 45 25.36 19.45 -1.36
C ARG A 45 25.40 19.32 0.16
N ALA A 46 25.36 18.09 0.66
CA ALA A 46 25.57 17.75 2.07
C ALA A 46 27.03 18.03 2.48
N ARG A 47 27.32 19.27 2.89
CA ARG A 47 28.62 19.64 3.45
C ARG A 47 28.70 19.08 4.87
N ALA A 48 29.49 18.02 5.05
CA ALA A 48 29.61 17.33 6.33
C ALA A 48 30.09 18.29 7.44
N LEU A 49 29.39 18.26 8.58
CA LEU A 49 29.89 18.75 9.85
C LEU A 49 30.14 17.55 10.77
N GLN A 50 31.33 17.49 11.34
CA GLN A 50 31.78 16.37 12.17
C GLN A 50 30.93 16.28 13.45
N CYS A 51 30.48 15.08 13.82
CA CYS A 51 30.00 14.81 15.19
C CYS A 51 31.19 14.82 16.16
N ALA A 52 31.55 16.02 16.64
CA ALA A 52 32.49 16.18 17.72
C ALA A 52 31.82 15.95 19.09
N SER A 53 32.57 15.33 20.00
CA SER A 53 32.29 15.09 21.42
C SER A 53 31.34 16.08 22.10
N GLY A 54 30.34 15.55 22.82
CA GLY A 54 29.25 16.34 23.38
C GLY A 54 29.66 17.49 24.31
N GLN A 55 29.22 18.70 23.95
CA GLN A 55 29.04 19.83 24.85
C GLN A 55 27.56 20.22 24.82
N ILE A 56 26.85 19.99 25.94
CA ILE A 56 25.49 20.51 26.11
C ILE A 56 25.61 22.02 26.37
N HIS A 57 25.57 22.81 25.29
CA HIS A 57 25.44 24.26 25.39
C HIS A 57 24.09 24.58 26.03
N ARG A 58 24.14 24.93 27.31
CA ARG A 58 22.99 25.31 28.13
C ARG A 58 22.56 26.73 27.74
N PHE A 59 21.92 26.87 26.58
CA PHE A 59 21.37 28.14 26.12
C PHE A 59 20.34 28.66 27.12
N ALA A 60 20.57 29.88 27.61
CA ALA A 60 19.72 30.52 28.60
C ALA A 60 18.47 31.13 27.95
N GLY A 61 17.31 30.96 28.59
CA GLY A 61 16.18 31.89 28.47
C GLY A 61 15.60 32.12 27.07
N GLY A 62 15.56 31.11 26.19
CA GLY A 62 14.89 31.19 24.88
C GLY A 62 13.79 30.15 24.76
N ASN A 63 12.55 30.58 24.52
CA ASN A 63 11.45 29.66 24.25
C ASN A 63 11.59 29.12 22.82
N VAL A 64 11.89 27.82 22.65
CA VAL A 64 12.11 27.21 21.34
C VAL A 64 10.76 26.98 20.65
N VAL A 65 10.25 28.03 20.01
CA VAL A 65 9.14 27.93 19.07
C VAL A 65 9.64 27.11 17.88
N SER A 66 9.10 25.91 17.69
CA SER A 66 9.48 25.10 16.53
C SER A 66 8.97 25.75 15.25
N ASN A 67 9.81 25.81 14.22
CA ASN A 67 9.37 26.17 12.86
C ASN A 67 8.53 25.06 12.20
N SER A 68 8.19 23.98 12.93
CA SER A 68 7.04 23.13 12.61
C SER A 68 5.78 23.99 12.56
N VAL A 69 5.23 24.22 11.36
CA VAL A 69 3.84 24.69 11.23
C VAL A 69 2.97 23.73 12.05
N PRO A 70 2.16 24.21 13.01
CA PRO A 70 1.31 23.32 13.80
C PRO A 70 0.38 22.59 12.84
N PHE A 71 0.41 21.25 12.90
CA PHE A 71 -0.28 20.37 11.95
C PHE A 71 -1.78 20.27 12.28
N ASN A 72 -2.44 21.42 12.37
CA ASN A 72 -3.87 21.53 12.46
C ASN A 72 -4.47 21.12 11.11
N LEU A 73 -5.19 19.99 11.12
CA LEU A 73 -5.87 19.44 9.96
C LEU A 73 -7.40 19.60 10.07
N ASP A 74 -7.87 20.73 10.59
CA ASP A 74 -9.28 21.08 10.67
C ASP A 74 -9.77 22.05 9.55
N PRO A 75 -9.70 21.72 8.24
CA PRO A 75 -10.60 22.34 7.28
C PRO A 75 -12.06 21.95 7.61
N PRO A 76 -13.03 22.86 7.44
CA PRO A 76 -14.44 22.52 7.64
C PRO A 76 -14.86 21.35 6.74
N GLY A 77 -15.52 20.36 7.34
CA GLY A 77 -16.01 19.16 6.63
C GLY A 77 -14.97 18.08 6.32
N THR A 78 -13.71 18.21 6.78
CA THR A 78 -12.69 17.18 6.62
C THR A 78 -12.70 16.19 7.78
N TYR A 79 -12.63 14.88 7.49
CA TYR A 79 -12.55 13.82 8.50
C TYR A 79 -11.21 13.10 8.40
N ILE A 80 -10.39 13.20 9.44
CA ILE A 80 -9.05 12.61 9.46
C ILE A 80 -9.14 11.12 9.81
N TYR A 81 -8.61 10.28 8.93
CA TYR A 81 -8.48 8.84 9.16
C TYR A 81 -7.24 8.56 10.03
N ASP A 82 -7.41 8.68 11.35
CA ASP A 82 -6.39 8.43 12.35
C ASP A 82 -6.49 7.01 12.96
N GLY A 83 -5.64 6.70 13.95
CA GLY A 83 -5.67 5.43 14.69
C GLY A 83 -7.04 5.15 15.31
N PRO A 84 -7.58 6.06 16.16
CA PRO A 84 -8.95 5.99 16.68
C PRO A 84 -10.03 5.74 15.61
N ALA A 85 -10.06 6.47 14.49
CA ALA A 85 -11.02 6.25 13.41
C ALA A 85 -10.86 4.88 12.76
N SER A 86 -9.62 4.47 12.48
CA SER A 86 -9.30 3.14 11.95
C SER A 86 -9.64 2.00 12.92
N THR A 87 -9.71 2.26 14.23
CA THR A 87 -10.17 1.30 15.23
C THR A 87 -11.70 1.23 15.26
N ARG A 88 -12.40 2.37 15.25
CA ARG A 88 -13.88 2.43 15.22
C ARG A 88 -14.43 1.72 13.98
N GLY A 89 -14.07 2.20 12.79
CA GLY A 89 -14.55 1.66 11.52
C GLY A 89 -13.78 0.46 10.99
N TYR A 90 -13.13 -0.32 11.87
CA TYR A 90 -12.34 -1.51 11.47
C TYR A 90 -13.21 -2.51 10.68
N LYS A 91 -14.42 -2.81 11.16
CA LYS A 91 -15.33 -3.76 10.51
C LYS A 91 -15.79 -3.24 9.14
N LEU A 92 -16.28 -2.00 9.09
CA LEU A 92 -16.71 -1.32 7.85
C LEU A 92 -15.60 -1.25 6.81
N THR A 93 -14.38 -0.91 7.24
CA THR A 93 -13.20 -0.89 6.35
C THR A 93 -12.82 -2.30 5.88
N LYS A 94 -12.93 -3.33 6.72
CA LYS A 94 -12.71 -4.74 6.36
C LYS A 94 -13.77 -5.26 5.37
N PHE A 95 -15.03 -4.86 5.54
CA PHE A 95 -16.14 -5.15 4.62
C PHE A 95 -15.86 -4.60 3.21
N GLY A 96 -15.62 -3.29 3.06
CA GLY A 96 -15.35 -2.71 1.74
C GLY A 96 -14.10 -3.31 1.05
N LEU A 97 -13.10 -3.76 1.83
CA LEU A 97 -11.93 -4.45 1.29
C LEU A 97 -12.23 -5.89 0.80
N SER A 98 -13.25 -6.56 1.33
CA SER A 98 -13.63 -7.91 0.87
C SER A 98 -14.15 -7.90 -0.57
N LEU A 99 -14.86 -6.83 -0.96
CA LEU A 99 -15.49 -6.64 -2.26
C LEU A 99 -14.48 -6.50 -3.42
N ARG A 100 -13.17 -6.52 -3.14
CA ARG A 100 -12.12 -6.75 -4.15
C ARG A 100 -12.32 -8.08 -4.90
N ASN A 101 -12.76 -9.13 -4.20
CA ASN A 101 -13.03 -10.45 -4.78
C ASN A 101 -14.36 -10.44 -5.56
N PRO A 102 -14.41 -10.88 -6.84
CA PRO A 102 -15.66 -10.97 -7.61
C PRO A 102 -16.74 -11.84 -6.94
N GLU A 103 -16.37 -12.93 -6.27
CA GLU A 103 -17.38 -13.82 -5.65
C GLU A 103 -18.04 -13.15 -4.43
N ASN A 104 -17.26 -12.41 -3.63
CA ASN A 104 -17.78 -11.61 -2.52
C ASN A 104 -18.79 -10.55 -3.01
N ARG A 105 -18.56 -9.95 -4.20
CA ARG A 105 -19.52 -9.02 -4.81
C ARG A 105 -20.82 -9.70 -5.20
N LYS A 106 -20.78 -10.93 -5.72
CA LYS A 106 -22.00 -11.71 -6.02
C LYS A 106 -22.80 -11.99 -4.75
N THR A 107 -22.15 -12.42 -3.67
CA THR A 107 -22.83 -12.67 -2.39
C THR A 107 -23.45 -11.41 -1.82
N PHE A 108 -22.69 -10.29 -1.77
CA PHE A 108 -23.20 -9.00 -1.31
C PHE A 108 -24.38 -8.47 -2.16
N LEU A 109 -24.33 -8.63 -3.49
CA LEU A 109 -25.44 -8.20 -4.36
C LEU A 109 -26.65 -9.14 -4.34
N ALA A 110 -26.51 -10.36 -3.80
CA ALA A 110 -27.62 -11.29 -3.58
C ALA A 110 -28.34 -11.03 -2.25
N ASP A 111 -27.60 -10.64 -1.20
CA ASP A 111 -28.14 -10.15 0.07
C ASP A 111 -27.18 -9.13 0.71
N GLU A 112 -27.44 -7.83 0.49
CA GLU A 112 -26.61 -6.75 1.07
C GLU A 112 -26.63 -6.80 2.60
N ALA A 113 -27.78 -7.14 3.21
CA ALA A 113 -28.00 -7.05 4.65
C ALA A 113 -27.38 -8.24 5.39
N GLY A 114 -27.62 -9.46 4.92
CA GLY A 114 -26.99 -10.67 5.45
C GLY A 114 -25.46 -10.60 5.36
N TYR A 115 -24.92 -10.23 4.19
CA TYR A 115 -23.47 -10.14 4.00
C TYR A 115 -22.81 -9.09 4.91
N MET A 116 -23.44 -7.94 5.14
CA MET A 116 -22.92 -6.96 6.10
C MET A 116 -23.06 -7.43 7.56
N THR A 117 -24.11 -8.19 7.87
CA THR A 117 -24.31 -8.79 9.20
C THR A 117 -23.23 -9.84 9.50
N GLU A 118 -22.79 -10.64 8.52
CA GLU A 118 -21.65 -11.55 8.65
C GLU A 118 -20.32 -10.84 8.96
N PHE A 119 -20.13 -9.62 8.44
CA PHE A 119 -19.01 -8.75 8.80
C PHE A 119 -19.18 -8.05 10.17
N GLY A 120 -20.35 -8.20 10.78
CA GLY A 120 -20.70 -7.70 12.10
C GLY A 120 -20.89 -6.19 12.15
N LEU A 121 -21.27 -5.55 11.04
CA LEU A 121 -21.58 -4.11 11.01
C LEU A 121 -22.77 -3.79 11.93
N SER A 122 -22.87 -2.54 12.41
CA SER A 122 -24.07 -2.08 13.13
C SER A 122 -25.25 -1.85 12.20
N GLU A 123 -26.46 -1.73 12.76
CA GLU A 123 -27.66 -1.35 12.01
C GLU A 123 -27.50 0.03 11.34
N ASP A 124 -26.83 0.98 12.01
CA ASP A 124 -26.48 2.29 11.45
C ASP A 124 -25.49 2.18 10.28
N GLU A 125 -24.44 1.36 10.40
CA GLU A 125 -23.47 1.11 9.33
C GLU A 125 -24.16 0.47 8.11
N ILE A 126 -25.05 -0.51 8.35
CA ILE A 126 -25.87 -1.15 7.31
C ILE A 126 -26.80 -0.13 6.64
N ALA A 127 -27.45 0.74 7.43
CA ALA A 127 -28.33 1.79 6.91
C ALA A 127 -27.55 2.80 6.05
N MET A 128 -26.39 3.27 6.51
CA MET A 128 -25.53 4.19 5.75
C MET A 128 -25.00 3.55 4.45
N VAL A 129 -24.61 2.26 4.46
CA VAL A 129 -24.23 1.55 3.22
C VAL A 129 -25.41 1.45 2.26
N ARG A 130 -26.62 1.10 2.73
CA ARG A 130 -27.80 0.97 1.86
C ARG A 130 -28.29 2.32 1.31
N ALA A 131 -28.19 3.38 2.10
CA ALA A 131 -28.52 4.74 1.70
C ALA A 131 -27.44 5.40 0.82
N ARG A 132 -26.27 4.75 0.67
CA ARG A 132 -25.07 5.30 0.00
C ARG A 132 -24.58 6.61 0.64
N ASP A 133 -24.73 6.76 1.97
CA ASP A 133 -24.23 7.93 2.71
C ASP A 133 -22.70 7.86 2.85
N TRP A 134 -22.00 8.27 1.79
CA TRP A 134 -20.55 8.24 1.74
C TRP A 134 -19.88 9.16 2.78
N THR A 135 -20.59 10.16 3.32
CA THR A 135 -20.09 11.04 4.38
C THR A 135 -20.24 10.39 5.76
N GLY A 136 -21.39 9.80 6.07
CA GLY A 136 -21.63 9.03 7.29
C GLY A 136 -20.68 7.85 7.43
N LEU A 137 -20.46 7.10 6.35
CA LEU A 137 -19.50 6.00 6.31
C LEU A 137 -18.06 6.45 6.61
N ILE A 138 -17.65 7.62 6.12
CA ILE A 138 -16.34 8.20 6.44
C ILE A 138 -16.29 8.65 7.91
N LYS A 139 -17.33 9.33 8.43
CA LYS A 139 -17.45 9.73 9.84
C LYS A 139 -17.36 8.55 10.82
N ALA A 140 -17.97 7.41 10.45
CA ALA A 140 -17.91 6.16 11.22
C ALA A 140 -16.49 5.55 11.32
N GLY A 141 -15.55 5.99 10.46
CA GLY A 141 -14.21 5.43 10.34
C GLY A 141 -14.04 4.48 9.16
N GLY A 142 -14.93 4.53 8.16
CA GLY A 142 -14.76 3.83 6.89
C GLY A 142 -13.67 4.50 6.04
N HIS A 143 -12.58 3.79 5.75
CA HIS A 143 -11.51 4.32 4.90
C HIS A 143 -12.04 4.58 3.48
N LEU A 144 -11.87 5.81 2.95
CA LEU A 144 -12.37 6.21 1.62
C LEU A 144 -11.98 5.23 0.50
N GLN A 145 -10.73 4.76 0.47
CA GLN A 145 -10.30 3.79 -0.55
C GLN A 145 -10.97 2.42 -0.40
N SER A 146 -11.54 2.08 0.76
CA SER A 146 -12.36 0.89 0.99
C SER A 146 -13.81 1.15 0.53
N MET A 147 -14.38 2.31 0.89
CA MET A 147 -15.74 2.70 0.47
C MET A 147 -15.88 2.78 -1.06
N LEU A 148 -14.82 3.18 -1.77
CA LEU A 148 -14.76 3.12 -3.24
C LEU A 148 -14.98 1.71 -3.83
N LYS A 149 -14.75 0.62 -3.08
CA LYS A 149 -15.04 -0.75 -3.53
C LYS A 149 -16.51 -1.12 -3.30
N VAL A 150 -17.14 -0.53 -2.29
CA VAL A 150 -18.61 -0.62 -2.10
C VAL A 150 -19.29 0.10 -3.26
N ALA A 151 -18.94 1.36 -3.52
CA ALA A 151 -19.41 2.14 -4.66
C ALA A 151 -19.22 1.40 -6.00
N ALA A 152 -18.00 0.95 -6.31
CA ALA A 152 -17.71 0.20 -7.54
C ALA A 152 -18.38 -1.18 -7.63
N THR A 153 -18.93 -1.72 -6.52
CA THR A 153 -19.74 -2.94 -6.54
C THR A 153 -21.19 -2.66 -6.93
N VAL A 154 -21.69 -1.46 -6.62
CA VAL A 154 -23.09 -1.04 -6.87
C VAL A 154 -23.25 -0.17 -8.13
N GLY A 155 -22.20 -0.03 -8.92
CA GLY A 155 -22.17 0.74 -10.19
C GLY A 155 -21.70 2.19 -10.06
N GLU A 156 -21.47 2.68 -8.84
CA GLU A 156 -20.96 4.03 -8.56
C GLU A 156 -19.43 4.12 -8.72
N ASN A 157 -18.91 5.34 -8.72
CA ASN A 157 -17.47 5.62 -8.81
C ASN A 157 -17.09 6.84 -7.95
N LEU A 158 -15.82 7.27 -8.00
CA LEU A 158 -15.32 8.34 -7.15
C LEU A 158 -15.99 9.72 -7.39
N TRP A 159 -16.56 9.97 -8.58
CA TRP A 159 -17.37 11.18 -8.82
C TRP A 159 -18.66 11.18 -8.01
N HIS A 160 -19.33 10.03 -7.88
CA HIS A 160 -20.55 9.89 -7.10
C HIS A 160 -20.29 10.13 -5.61
N ILE A 161 -19.22 9.53 -5.08
CA ILE A 161 -18.74 9.77 -3.71
C ILE A 161 -18.41 11.25 -3.48
N GLY A 162 -17.67 11.88 -4.41
CA GLY A 162 -17.31 13.29 -4.32
C GLY A 162 -18.53 14.21 -4.34
N ALA A 163 -19.48 13.93 -5.24
CA ALA A 163 -20.68 14.72 -5.45
C ALA A 163 -21.64 14.63 -4.25
N HIS A 164 -21.85 13.43 -3.70
CA HIS A 164 -22.54 13.22 -2.43
C HIS A 164 -21.92 14.06 -1.31
N ASN A 165 -20.59 13.99 -1.14
CA ASN A 165 -19.89 14.72 -0.09
C ASN A 165 -19.87 16.25 -0.30
N ALA A 166 -20.18 16.71 -1.51
CA ALA A 166 -20.31 18.13 -1.88
C ALA A 166 -21.78 18.60 -1.97
N GLY A 167 -22.77 17.72 -1.79
CA GLY A 167 -24.20 18.04 -1.84
C GLY A 167 -24.74 18.39 -3.23
N MET A 168 -24.17 17.81 -4.30
CA MET A 168 -24.48 18.12 -5.71
C MET A 168 -24.52 16.85 -6.59
N SER A 169 -24.84 16.99 -7.88
CA SER A 169 -24.79 15.90 -8.86
C SER A 169 -23.36 15.56 -9.31
N ALA A 170 -23.16 14.36 -9.85
CA ALA A 170 -21.87 13.94 -10.39
C ALA A 170 -21.50 14.75 -11.66
N GLU A 171 -22.49 15.17 -12.43
CA GLU A 171 -22.37 16.02 -13.62
C GLU A 171 -21.98 17.45 -13.23
N GLU A 172 -22.60 18.01 -12.19
CA GLU A 172 -22.27 19.32 -11.63
C GLU A 172 -20.82 19.35 -11.12
N LEU A 173 -20.41 18.35 -10.33
CA LEU A 173 -19.02 18.25 -9.84
C LEU A 173 -18.00 18.08 -10.98
N GLN A 174 -18.33 17.34 -12.03
CA GLN A 174 -17.50 17.22 -13.22
C GLN A 174 -17.42 18.53 -14.02
N ALA A 175 -18.52 19.30 -14.10
CA ALA A 175 -18.54 20.60 -14.77
C ALA A 175 -17.69 21.67 -14.05
N LEU A 176 -17.60 21.59 -12.72
CA LEU A 176 -16.72 22.45 -11.91
C LEU A 176 -15.21 22.13 -12.07
N CYS A 177 -14.86 20.95 -12.60
CA CYS A 177 -13.46 20.54 -12.75
C CYS A 177 -12.83 21.16 -14.01
N PRO A 178 -11.85 22.10 -13.89
CA PRO A 178 -11.41 22.93 -15.02
C PRO A 178 -10.56 22.20 -16.07
N ARG A 179 -10.20 20.93 -15.83
CA ARG A 179 -9.43 20.08 -16.74
C ARG A 179 -10.22 18.83 -17.06
N LYS A 180 -10.84 18.80 -18.23
CA LYS A 180 -11.37 17.56 -18.82
C LYS A 180 -10.19 16.67 -19.22
N VAL A 181 -10.24 15.40 -18.84
CA VAL A 181 -9.25 14.38 -19.22
C VAL A 181 -9.99 13.35 -20.05
N THR A 182 -9.85 13.43 -21.38
CA THR A 182 -10.54 12.54 -22.32
C THR A 182 -9.80 11.22 -22.51
N ALA A 183 -8.47 11.27 -22.60
CA ALA A 183 -7.62 10.11 -22.84
C ALA A 183 -6.80 9.69 -21.60
N LEU A 184 -6.64 8.38 -21.42
CA LEU A 184 -5.44 7.81 -20.79
C LEU A 184 -4.29 7.81 -21.82
N PRO A 185 -3.01 7.89 -21.41
CA PRO A 185 -1.90 7.92 -22.37
C PRO A 185 -1.90 6.69 -23.30
N GLY A 186 -2.14 6.90 -24.59
CA GLY A 186 -2.18 5.84 -25.61
C GLY A 186 -3.58 5.39 -26.06
N GLY A 187 -4.64 6.12 -25.73
CA GLY A 187 -5.92 6.06 -26.46
C GLY A 187 -6.07 7.28 -27.37
N ASP A 188 -6.30 7.04 -28.66
CA ASP A 188 -6.77 8.07 -29.61
C ASP A 188 -8.30 8.26 -29.44
N ASP A 189 -8.80 9.49 -29.69
CA ASP A 189 -10.20 9.92 -29.42
C ASP A 189 -11.26 9.27 -30.34
#